data_AF-A0A238Y0D0-F1
#
_entry.id   AF-A0A238Y0D0-F1
#
_cell.length_a   1.000
_cell.length_b   1.000
_cell.length_c   1.000
_cell.angle_alpha   90.00
_cell.angle_beta   90.00
_cell.angle_gamma   90.00
#
_symmetry.space_group_name_H-M   'P 1'
#
loop_
_entity.id
_entity.type
_entity.pdbx_description
1 polymer ?
#
loop_
_entity_poly.entity_id
_entity_poly.type
_entity_poly.pdbx_seq_one_letter_code
_entity_poly.pdbx_strand_id
1 'polypeptide(L)'
;MHDFAFNSAREIRYGADPVLDALLLHFMTENGLEHSIDPENATPEQIRFIVSLDEDAFYAPCGDWMLHFLLKSRLDDSLKREYADQWRLLVRTVCGAMPKGPGRKRVLRLCRYKFRMALNTPILIPSRLLKRMLTIFLALSGIPDPYHEKKRAKNRRAKAFLESAFFNRLVNVCPEERIECSRITDLRFELDLLEMARLLFFSTHKPFWVDDCATDGLDADAMRHSLDGVDFSPLRNIFAQDRGPLRILYLPRASGGILLDLKVVRSLLRQGHRVVLALKEGFYFDSPTVWDIDTDPVLAEAFRGAFFLNNDRVTKNELLQAIREHQLVVISDGTRERFNPYRLSVTFARAWKECDLVLAKGEAHYRRLIGTSHQFTRDILVFFSDEQGKFRMFFKPKPESERKFSEDAIIAKADEIIAQMREARAQGRTVMFYSAVVGSIPGQVKTAIEVLNTFVAHLRSRLEGTFIINPGEHFEEGMDADDLMFMWERVQRSGYLNVWRFQTHTDIEESFQLMGKKVPPVWAGKDATYSTGCTKEMQIALSVQKRQPELQIIGPGPEKFLRRREYGVGRFSDVVVGG
;
A
#
# COMPACT_ATOMS: atom_id res chain seq x y z
N MET A 1 33.43 14.53 -7.07
CA MET A 1 32.06 13.99 -7.10
C MET A 1 31.91 13.32 -8.45
N HIS A 2 31.77 11.99 -8.49
CA HIS A 2 31.51 11.28 -9.76
C HIS A 2 30.16 11.78 -10.31
N ASP A 3 30.14 12.24 -11.57
CA ASP A 3 28.92 12.69 -12.23
C ASP A 3 28.24 11.46 -12.86
N PHE A 4 27.40 10.79 -12.07
CA PHE A 4 26.56 9.71 -12.59
C PHE A 4 25.48 10.32 -13.47
N ALA A 5 25.56 10.06 -14.77
CA ALA A 5 24.55 10.48 -15.74
C ALA A 5 23.42 9.45 -15.78
N PHE A 6 22.24 9.85 -15.30
CA PHE A 6 20.99 9.11 -15.50
C PHE A 6 19.89 10.10 -15.91
N ASN A 7 19.03 9.67 -16.82
CA ASN A 7 17.90 10.47 -17.30
C ASN A 7 16.60 10.15 -16.54
N SER A 8 16.56 8.97 -15.93
CA SER A 8 15.37 8.40 -15.31
C SER A 8 15.75 7.65 -14.04
N ALA A 9 14.90 7.71 -13.01
CA ALA A 9 15.11 6.96 -11.77
C ALA A 9 15.14 5.44 -12.00
N ARG A 10 14.47 4.92 -13.05
CA ARG A 10 14.46 3.50 -13.42
C ARG A 10 15.82 2.96 -13.89
N GLU A 11 16.71 3.84 -14.33
CA GLU A 11 18.05 3.44 -14.81
C GLU A 11 18.99 3.08 -13.64
N ILE A 12 18.63 3.46 -12.42
CA ILE A 12 19.45 3.28 -11.24
C ILE A 12 19.26 1.88 -10.67
N ARG A 13 20.35 1.12 -10.61
CA ARG A 13 20.38 -0.23 -10.05
C ARG A 13 21.53 -0.36 -9.04
N TYR A 14 21.31 -1.16 -8.01
CA TYR A 14 22.35 -1.60 -7.11
C TYR A 14 23.31 -2.58 -7.80
N GLY A 15 24.54 -2.68 -7.32
CA GLY A 15 25.54 -3.66 -7.77
C GLY A 15 26.25 -3.31 -9.09
N ALA A 16 25.85 -2.22 -9.75
CA ALA A 16 26.48 -1.78 -11.00
C ALA A 16 27.82 -1.06 -10.76
N ASP A 17 27.91 -0.25 -9.70
CA ASP A 17 29.13 0.48 -9.32
C ASP A 17 29.16 0.66 -7.79
N PRO A 18 30.22 0.20 -7.09
CA PRO A 18 30.37 0.37 -5.64
C PRO A 18 30.26 1.82 -5.15
N VAL A 19 30.68 2.80 -5.96
CA VAL A 19 30.59 4.23 -5.61
C VAL A 19 29.15 4.72 -5.68
N LEU A 20 28.40 4.29 -6.70
CA LEU A 20 26.98 4.58 -6.79
C LEU A 20 26.21 3.91 -5.64
N ASP A 21 26.49 2.64 -5.35
CA ASP A 21 25.86 1.90 -4.26
C ASP A 21 26.08 2.59 -2.91
N ALA A 22 27.30 3.04 -2.63
CA ALA A 22 27.61 3.81 -1.43
C ALA A 22 26.82 5.13 -1.36
N LEU A 23 26.64 5.82 -2.49
CA LEU A 23 25.84 7.04 -2.58
C LEU A 23 24.33 6.76 -2.35
N LEU A 24 23.79 5.69 -2.95
CA LEU A 24 22.40 5.29 -2.76
C LEU A 24 22.15 4.88 -1.31
N LEU A 25 23.07 4.13 -0.69
CA LEU A 25 22.99 3.78 0.72
C LEU A 25 23.08 5.04 1.60
N HIS A 26 23.98 5.98 1.29
CA HIS A 26 24.04 7.26 1.98
C HIS A 26 22.71 8.02 1.86
N PHE A 27 22.08 8.05 0.68
CA PHE A 27 20.76 8.63 0.50
C PHE A 27 19.69 7.94 1.37
N MET A 28 19.65 6.60 1.39
CA MET A 28 18.67 5.83 2.15
C MET A 28 18.82 6.03 3.66
N THR A 29 20.05 5.99 4.16
CA THR A 29 20.37 6.22 5.57
C THR A 29 20.04 7.66 5.99
N GLU A 30 20.47 8.65 5.20
CA GLU A 30 20.15 10.05 5.47
C GLU A 30 18.67 10.35 5.41
N ASN A 31 17.88 9.62 4.61
CA ASN A 31 16.43 9.76 4.60
C ASN A 31 15.71 8.89 5.64
N GLY A 32 16.44 8.05 6.38
CA GLY A 32 15.89 7.10 7.35
C GLY A 32 14.91 6.12 6.69
N LEU A 33 15.30 5.57 5.54
CA LEU A 33 14.52 4.62 4.73
C LEU A 33 15.19 3.24 4.67
N GLU A 34 16.42 3.13 5.16
CA GLU A 34 17.20 1.89 5.13
C GLU A 34 16.64 0.86 6.12
N HIS A 35 16.24 -0.31 5.62
CA HIS A 35 15.64 -1.37 6.43
C HIS A 35 16.63 -2.01 7.40
N SER A 36 17.88 -2.19 6.97
CA SER A 36 18.91 -2.80 7.83
C SER A 36 19.21 -1.98 9.09
N ILE A 37 18.94 -0.67 9.06
CA ILE A 37 19.11 0.24 10.21
C ILE A 37 17.82 0.37 11.02
N ASP A 38 16.68 0.48 10.33
CA ASP A 38 15.36 0.60 10.96
C ASP A 38 14.40 -0.43 10.35
N PRO A 39 14.19 -1.58 11.03
CA PRO A 39 13.33 -2.66 10.54
C PRO A 39 11.84 -2.31 10.44
N GLU A 40 11.41 -1.14 10.91
CA GLU A 40 10.06 -0.62 10.64
C GLU A 40 9.89 -0.18 9.18
N ASN A 41 11.00 0.08 8.47
CA ASN A 41 10.95 0.37 7.04
C ASN A 41 10.62 -0.87 6.22
N ALA A 42 9.97 -0.69 5.08
CA ALA A 42 9.75 -1.75 4.11
C ALA A 42 11.08 -2.20 3.47
N THR A 43 11.30 -3.51 3.28
CA THR A 43 12.42 -4.00 2.45
C THR A 43 12.17 -3.79 0.97
N PRO A 44 13.21 -3.89 0.11
CA PRO A 44 13.04 -3.86 -1.34
C PRO A 44 11.94 -4.79 -1.86
N GLU A 45 11.80 -6.00 -1.31
CA GLU A 45 10.72 -6.94 -1.67
C GLU A 45 9.33 -6.38 -1.35
N GLN A 46 9.20 -5.69 -0.22
CA GLN A 46 7.92 -5.13 0.20
C GLN A 46 7.56 -3.89 -0.62
N ILE A 47 8.56 -3.13 -1.10
CA ILE A 47 8.33 -2.02 -2.02
C ILE A 47 7.73 -2.52 -3.34
N ARG A 48 8.11 -3.73 -3.79
CA ARG A 48 7.59 -4.36 -5.01
C ARG A 48 6.07 -4.63 -5.01
N PHE A 49 5.40 -4.54 -3.86
CA PHE A 49 3.93 -4.63 -3.80
C PHE A 49 3.24 -3.40 -4.35
N ILE A 50 3.91 -2.27 -4.25
CA ILE A 50 3.36 -0.96 -4.60
C ILE A 50 3.98 -0.51 -5.92
N VAL A 51 5.30 -0.63 -6.04
CA VAL A 51 6.09 -0.16 -7.18
C VAL A 51 6.51 -1.35 -8.03
N SER A 52 6.28 -1.30 -9.34
CA SER A 52 6.78 -2.36 -10.24
C SER A 52 8.28 -2.13 -10.44
N LEU A 53 9.09 -2.99 -9.83
CA LEU A 53 10.55 -2.92 -9.83
C LEU A 53 11.15 -4.27 -10.21
N ASP A 54 12.17 -4.22 -11.05
CA ASP A 54 13.04 -5.37 -11.32
C ASP A 54 13.89 -5.72 -10.10
N GLU A 55 14.61 -6.84 -10.17
CA GLU A 55 15.70 -7.12 -9.24
C GLU A 55 16.75 -5.99 -9.26
N ASP A 56 17.23 -5.64 -8.07
CA ASP A 56 18.25 -4.60 -7.79
C ASP A 56 17.89 -3.16 -8.20
N ALA A 57 16.67 -2.90 -8.69
CA ALA A 57 16.24 -1.56 -9.04
C ALA A 57 16.10 -0.65 -7.80
N PHE A 58 16.64 0.56 -7.88
CA PHE A 58 16.59 1.53 -6.80
C PHE A 58 15.30 2.37 -6.88
N TYR A 59 14.59 2.48 -5.76
CA TYR A 59 13.43 3.35 -5.65
C TYR A 59 13.65 4.43 -4.60
N ALA A 60 13.41 5.68 -4.97
CA ALA A 60 13.31 6.79 -4.03
C ALA A 60 11.85 7.25 -3.97
N PRO A 61 11.30 7.56 -2.79
CA PRO A 61 9.95 8.08 -2.67
C PRO A 61 9.93 9.57 -3.06
N CYS A 62 10.35 9.93 -4.27
CA CYS A 62 10.33 11.28 -4.86
C CYS A 62 10.28 11.23 -6.39
N GLY A 63 9.93 12.37 -7.00
CA GLY A 63 9.94 12.49 -8.45
C GLY A 63 11.37 12.53 -9.00
N ASP A 64 11.53 12.14 -10.25
CA ASP A 64 12.84 11.94 -10.90
C ASP A 64 13.69 13.21 -10.89
N TRP A 65 13.06 14.35 -11.16
CA TRP A 65 13.69 15.67 -11.04
C TRP A 65 14.36 15.86 -9.67
N MET A 66 13.62 15.61 -8.59
CA MET A 66 14.14 15.80 -7.24
C MET A 66 15.26 14.81 -6.93
N LEU A 67 15.11 13.55 -7.34
CA LEU A 67 16.14 12.54 -7.14
C LEU A 67 17.45 12.94 -7.82
N HIS A 68 17.37 13.44 -9.05
CA HIS A 68 18.53 13.92 -9.82
C HIS A 68 19.32 14.99 -9.05
N PHE A 69 18.65 16.01 -8.53
CA PHE A 69 19.32 17.08 -7.79
C PHE A 69 19.88 16.62 -6.44
N LEU A 70 19.18 15.72 -5.74
CA LEU A 70 19.63 15.18 -4.46
C LEU A 70 20.86 14.28 -4.60
N LEU A 71 20.89 13.36 -5.57
CA LEU A 71 22.05 12.48 -5.78
C LEU A 71 23.29 13.25 -6.27
N LYS A 72 23.10 14.32 -7.05
CA LYS A 72 24.20 15.20 -7.47
C LYS A 72 24.62 16.19 -6.38
N SER A 73 23.95 16.21 -5.23
CA SER A 73 24.14 17.20 -4.17
C SER A 73 24.10 18.65 -4.70
N ARG A 74 23.29 18.90 -5.73
CA ARG A 74 23.17 20.21 -6.39
C ARG A 74 21.92 20.92 -5.88
N LEU A 75 22.13 22.06 -5.23
CA LEU A 75 21.06 22.90 -4.73
C LEU A 75 20.68 23.95 -5.79
N ASP A 76 19.81 23.57 -6.72
CA ASP A 76 19.23 24.51 -7.70
C ASP A 76 18.14 25.38 -7.07
N ASP A 77 17.69 26.42 -7.78
CA ASP A 77 16.72 27.36 -7.23
C ASP A 77 15.33 26.74 -7.02
N SER A 78 15.00 25.67 -7.73
CA SER A 78 13.75 24.93 -7.54
C SER A 78 13.80 24.06 -6.28
N LEU A 79 14.90 23.34 -6.02
CA LEU A 79 15.08 22.58 -4.78
C LEU A 79 15.24 23.49 -3.56
N LYS A 80 15.91 24.65 -3.69
CA LYS A 80 15.92 25.69 -2.63
C LYS A 80 14.52 26.13 -2.26
N ARG A 81 13.66 26.36 -3.25
CA ARG A 81 12.25 26.74 -3.04
C ARG A 81 11.50 25.66 -2.27
N GLU A 82 11.65 24.38 -2.66
CA GLU A 82 11.05 23.25 -1.95
C GLU A 82 11.43 23.20 -0.47
N TYR A 83 12.73 23.35 -0.15
CA TYR A 83 13.20 23.43 1.23
C TYR A 83 12.65 24.66 1.95
N ALA A 84 12.69 25.84 1.32
CA ALA A 84 12.17 27.07 1.90
C ALA A 84 10.67 26.95 2.23
N ASP A 85 9.88 26.30 1.38
CA ASP A 85 8.46 26.07 1.62
C ASP A 85 8.22 25.12 2.79
N GLN A 86 9.01 24.05 2.91
CA GLN A 86 8.96 23.19 4.10
C GLN A 86 9.29 23.96 5.38
N TRP A 87 10.31 24.83 5.33
CA TRP A 87 10.68 25.67 6.47
C TRP A 87 9.59 26.66 6.84
N ARG A 88 9.01 27.38 5.87
CA ARG A 88 7.89 28.32 6.08
C ARG A 88 6.70 27.60 6.72
N LEU A 89 6.37 26.41 6.22
CA LEU A 89 5.25 25.62 6.71
C LEU A 89 5.46 25.17 8.17
N LEU A 90 6.66 24.71 8.52
CA LEU A 90 7.03 24.40 9.91
C LEU A 90 6.91 25.65 10.79
N VAL A 91 7.54 26.76 10.40
CA VAL A 91 7.56 27.99 11.19
C VAL A 91 6.14 28.47 11.46
N ARG A 92 5.28 28.55 10.44
CA ARG A 92 3.86 28.94 10.60
C ARG A 92 3.15 28.03 11.61
N THR A 93 3.40 26.72 11.53
CA THR A 93 2.77 25.73 12.42
C THR A 93 3.23 25.89 13.87
N VAL A 94 4.54 25.94 14.13
CA VAL A 94 5.09 26.14 15.48
C VAL A 94 4.64 27.48 16.05
N CYS A 95 4.63 28.54 15.23
CA CYS A 95 4.26 29.88 15.68
C CYS A 95 2.76 30.02 15.99
N GLY A 96 1.91 29.26 15.30
CA GLY A 96 0.47 29.24 15.55
C GLY A 96 0.09 28.33 16.73
N ALA A 97 0.86 27.27 16.98
CA ALA A 97 0.57 26.30 18.04
C ALA A 97 1.17 26.67 19.40
N MET A 98 2.33 27.35 19.42
CA MET A 98 3.04 27.68 20.65
C MET A 98 3.07 29.20 20.91
N PRO A 99 2.79 29.65 22.15
CA PRO A 99 2.93 31.05 22.52
C PRO A 99 4.38 31.53 22.39
N LYS A 100 4.57 32.85 22.34
CA LYS A 100 5.92 33.43 22.34
C LYS A 100 6.59 33.13 23.69
N GLY A 101 7.73 32.44 23.66
CA GLY A 101 8.47 32.09 24.88
C GLY A 101 9.73 31.26 24.61
N PRO A 102 10.46 30.87 25.67
CA PRO A 102 11.69 30.08 25.56
C PRO A 102 11.50 28.75 24.83
N GLY A 103 10.41 28.03 25.09
CA GLY A 103 10.11 26.74 24.44
C GLY A 103 10.00 26.86 22.92
N ARG A 104 9.21 27.82 22.41
CA ARG A 104 9.09 28.12 20.97
C ARG A 104 10.43 28.50 20.35
N LYS A 105 11.22 29.35 21.02
CA LYS A 105 12.57 29.74 20.55
C LYS A 105 13.49 28.52 20.46
N ARG A 106 13.45 27.62 21.44
CA ARG A 106 14.24 26.38 21.47
C ARG A 106 13.90 25.47 20.29
N VAL A 107 12.62 25.17 20.07
CA VAL A 107 12.14 24.33 18.94
C VAL A 107 12.59 24.93 17.61
N LEU A 108 12.34 26.22 17.38
CA LEU A 108 12.68 26.88 16.11
C LEU A 108 14.19 26.94 15.88
N ARG A 109 14.99 27.21 16.92
CA ARG A 109 16.47 27.19 16.79
C ARG A 109 16.98 25.80 16.44
N LEU A 110 16.51 24.76 17.14
CA LEU A 110 16.89 23.38 16.85
C LEU A 110 16.54 22.98 15.42
N CYS A 111 15.31 23.27 14.97
CA CYS A 111 14.89 23.00 13.60
C CYS A 111 15.71 23.82 12.59
N ARG A 112 16.08 25.06 12.91
CA ARG A 112 16.92 25.91 12.03
C ARG A 112 18.31 25.31 11.84
N TYR A 113 18.92 24.72 12.87
CA TYR A 113 20.19 24.02 12.74
C TYR A 113 20.07 22.83 11.77
N LYS A 114 19.05 21.98 11.97
CA LYS A 114 18.78 20.85 11.07
C LYS A 114 18.51 21.30 9.62
N PHE A 115 17.76 22.39 9.46
CA PHE A 115 17.48 22.98 8.15
C PHE A 115 18.74 23.46 7.43
N ARG A 116 19.63 24.19 8.15
CA ARG A 116 20.91 24.65 7.59
C ARG A 116 21.82 23.50 7.17
N MET A 117 21.88 22.44 7.98
CA MET A 117 22.65 21.24 7.62
C MET A 117 22.16 20.63 6.30
N ALA A 118 20.84 20.50 6.13
CA ALA A 118 20.27 19.96 4.91
C ALA A 118 20.51 20.84 3.67
N LEU A 119 20.61 22.17 3.82
CA LEU A 119 20.98 23.05 2.71
C LEU A 119 22.47 22.96 2.32
N ASN A 120 23.35 22.70 3.29
CA ASN A 120 24.78 22.56 3.03
C ASN A 120 25.10 21.22 2.33
N THR A 121 24.38 20.16 2.67
CA THR A 121 24.53 18.83 2.08
C THR A 121 23.15 18.33 1.62
N PRO A 122 22.69 18.74 0.42
CA PRO A 122 21.33 18.49 -0.05
C PRO A 122 21.18 17.06 -0.57
N ILE A 123 20.98 16.11 0.35
CA ILE A 123 20.66 14.70 0.05
C ILE A 123 19.31 14.27 0.65
N LEU A 124 18.87 14.98 1.68
CA LEU A 124 17.63 14.69 2.40
C LEU A 124 16.42 15.20 1.61
N ILE A 125 15.45 14.33 1.30
CA ILE A 125 14.20 14.73 0.64
C ILE A 125 13.54 15.86 1.47
N PRO A 126 13.16 17.01 0.88
CA PRO A 126 12.58 18.13 1.63
C PRO A 126 11.43 17.75 2.56
N SER A 127 10.50 16.90 2.10
CA SER A 127 9.38 16.44 2.94
C SER A 127 9.83 15.57 4.13
N ARG A 128 10.93 14.82 4.00
CA ARG A 128 11.53 14.02 5.10
C ARG A 128 12.22 14.93 6.11
N LEU A 129 12.87 16.01 5.65
CA LEU A 129 13.36 17.06 6.54
C LEU A 129 12.22 17.67 7.35
N LEU A 130 11.10 18.01 6.69
CA LEU A 130 9.91 18.52 7.38
C LEU A 130 9.40 17.50 8.39
N LYS A 131 9.29 16.22 8.03
CA LYS A 131 8.86 15.16 8.94
C LYS A 131 9.73 15.10 10.20
N ARG A 132 11.06 15.12 10.05
CA ARG A 132 12.00 15.16 11.19
C ARG A 132 11.77 16.36 12.10
N MET A 133 11.64 17.56 11.51
CA MET A 133 11.41 18.78 12.27
C MET A 133 10.03 18.80 12.95
N LEU A 134 8.99 18.26 12.31
CA LEU A 134 7.67 18.10 12.92
C LEU A 134 7.71 17.11 14.09
N THR A 135 8.40 15.98 13.95
CA THR A 135 8.56 15.04 15.07
C THR A 135 9.22 15.71 16.28
N ILE A 136 10.26 16.51 16.06
CA ILE A 136 10.90 17.31 17.13
C ILE A 136 9.88 18.26 17.77
N PHE A 137 9.13 19.00 16.96
CA PHE A 137 8.15 19.96 17.45
C PHE A 137 7.05 19.29 18.26
N LEU A 138 6.44 18.21 17.77
CA LEU A 138 5.37 17.49 18.47
C LEU A 138 5.88 16.91 19.79
N ALA A 139 7.07 16.29 19.78
CA ALA A 139 7.66 15.70 20.99
C ALA A 139 7.99 16.76 22.06
N LEU A 140 8.52 17.92 21.66
CA LEU A 140 8.90 18.98 22.60
C LEU A 140 7.74 19.88 23.04
N SER A 141 6.66 19.94 22.26
CA SER A 141 5.48 20.75 22.60
C SER A 141 4.44 19.96 23.40
N GLY A 142 4.39 18.63 23.26
CA GLY A 142 3.34 17.80 23.83
C GLY A 142 1.98 17.97 23.13
N ILE A 143 1.91 18.72 22.03
CA ILE A 143 0.67 18.95 21.28
C ILE A 143 0.56 17.85 20.22
N PRO A 144 -0.44 16.94 20.31
CA PRO A 144 -0.56 15.81 19.39
C PRO A 144 -1.00 16.24 17.99
N ASP A 145 -1.98 17.14 17.89
CA ASP A 145 -2.46 17.71 16.63
C ASP A 145 -2.67 19.23 16.73
N PRO A 146 -1.73 20.04 16.23
CA PRO A 146 -1.84 21.49 16.25
C PRO A 146 -2.86 22.10 15.27
N TYR A 147 -3.41 21.34 14.33
CA TYR A 147 -4.39 21.83 13.34
C TYR A 147 -5.80 21.31 13.61
N HIS A 148 -6.01 20.57 14.71
CA HIS A 148 -7.29 19.97 15.08
C HIS A 148 -8.50 20.91 14.92
N GLU A 149 -8.48 22.08 15.56
CA GLU A 149 -9.57 23.07 15.43
C GLU A 149 -9.71 23.66 14.02
N LYS A 150 -8.60 23.81 13.29
CA LYS A 150 -8.64 24.27 11.89
C LYS A 150 -9.29 23.23 10.99
N LYS A 151 -9.01 21.94 11.20
CA LYS A 151 -9.64 20.83 10.45
C LYS A 151 -11.15 20.82 10.70
N ARG A 152 -11.57 20.90 11.97
CA ARG A 152 -12.99 21.00 12.36
C ARG A 152 -13.70 22.19 11.72
N ALA A 153 -13.07 23.37 11.71
CA ALA A 153 -13.64 24.56 11.05
C ALA A 153 -13.84 24.33 9.55
N LYS A 154 -12.84 23.74 8.86
CA LYS A 154 -12.94 23.39 7.43
C LYS A 154 -14.06 22.38 7.17
N ASN A 155 -14.20 21.35 8.01
CA ASN A 155 -15.27 20.36 7.89
C ASN A 155 -16.65 20.99 8.06
N ARG A 156 -16.83 21.89 9.04
CA ARG A 156 -18.07 22.65 9.24
C ARG A 156 -18.45 23.50 8.03
N ARG A 157 -17.49 24.24 7.46
CA ARG A 157 -17.71 25.04 6.24
C ARG A 157 -18.08 24.17 5.04
N ALA A 158 -17.36 23.07 4.84
CA ALA A 158 -17.66 22.11 3.79
C ALA A 158 -19.07 21.52 3.94
N LYS A 159 -19.51 21.21 5.17
CA LYS A 159 -20.88 20.73 5.43
C LYS A 159 -21.91 21.79 5.04
N ALA A 160 -21.72 23.03 5.49
CA ALA A 160 -22.62 24.14 5.14
C ALA A 160 -22.69 24.37 3.62
N PHE A 161 -21.55 24.28 2.92
CA PHE A 161 -21.50 24.34 1.46
C PHE A 161 -22.30 23.20 0.81
N LEU A 162 -22.11 21.95 1.25
CA LEU A 162 -22.82 20.78 0.72
C LEU A 162 -24.34 20.83 0.95
N GLU A 163 -24.79 21.52 1.99
CA GLU A 163 -26.21 21.73 2.32
C GLU A 163 -26.82 22.94 1.59
N SER A 164 -26.00 23.73 0.89
CA SER A 164 -26.45 24.95 0.21
C SER A 164 -27.19 24.68 -1.11
N ALA A 165 -28.10 25.59 -1.45
CA ALA A 165 -28.73 25.62 -2.78
C ALA A 165 -27.72 25.87 -3.91
N PHE A 166 -26.58 26.52 -3.61
CA PHE A 166 -25.51 26.73 -4.56
C PHE A 166 -24.88 25.39 -4.98
N PHE A 167 -24.53 24.52 -4.03
CA PHE A 167 -24.01 23.18 -4.34
C PHE A 167 -25.00 22.35 -5.15
N ASN A 168 -26.29 22.42 -4.82
CA ASN A 168 -27.32 21.71 -5.58
C ASN A 168 -27.33 22.16 -7.06
N ARG A 169 -27.31 23.47 -7.31
CA ARG A 169 -27.20 24.03 -8.68
C ARG A 169 -25.89 23.63 -9.36
N LEU A 170 -24.81 23.51 -8.61
CA LEU A 170 -23.49 23.20 -9.13
C LEU A 170 -23.35 21.74 -9.61
N VAL A 171 -23.94 20.79 -8.88
CA VAL A 171 -23.72 19.35 -9.12
C VAL A 171 -24.94 18.65 -9.72
N ASN A 172 -26.15 18.98 -9.27
CA ASN A 172 -27.36 18.17 -9.53
C ASN A 172 -28.21 18.68 -10.72
N VAL A 173 -27.74 19.68 -11.46
CA VAL A 173 -28.45 20.22 -12.64
C VAL A 173 -28.32 19.27 -13.82
N CYS A 174 -29.44 18.95 -14.46
CA CYS A 174 -29.46 18.13 -15.67
C CYS A 174 -28.71 18.84 -16.81
N PRO A 175 -28.02 18.10 -17.70
CA PRO A 175 -27.46 18.69 -18.91
C PRO A 175 -28.57 19.31 -19.77
N GLU A 176 -28.28 20.45 -20.40
CA GLU A 176 -29.22 21.17 -21.27
C GLU A 176 -29.45 20.42 -22.58
N GLU A 177 -28.39 19.81 -23.10
CA GLU A 177 -28.45 18.95 -24.28
C GLU A 177 -28.90 17.54 -23.91
N ARG A 178 -29.73 16.94 -24.77
CA ARG A 178 -30.12 15.54 -24.61
C ARG A 178 -28.90 14.65 -24.82
N ILE A 179 -28.61 13.82 -23.84
CA ILE A 179 -27.63 12.74 -24.00
C ILE A 179 -28.24 11.71 -24.95
N GLU A 180 -27.64 11.55 -26.14
CA GLU A 180 -28.02 10.50 -27.06
C GLU A 180 -27.67 9.14 -26.44
N CYS A 181 -28.68 8.29 -26.23
CA CYS A 181 -28.48 6.97 -25.66
C CYS A 181 -29.28 5.91 -26.44
N SER A 182 -28.67 4.75 -26.65
CA SER A 182 -29.34 3.60 -27.26
C SER A 182 -30.10 2.77 -26.21
N ARG A 183 -29.59 2.73 -24.97
CA ARG A 183 -30.17 2.02 -23.83
C ARG A 183 -30.21 2.91 -22.60
N ILE A 184 -31.18 2.64 -21.70
CA ILE A 184 -31.30 3.33 -20.41
C ILE A 184 -30.03 3.15 -19.55
N THR A 185 -29.35 2.02 -19.68
CA THR A 185 -28.08 1.75 -19.01
C THR A 185 -26.98 2.73 -19.43
N ASP A 186 -26.94 3.08 -20.71
CA ASP A 186 -25.96 4.02 -21.26
C ASP A 186 -26.21 5.41 -20.68
N LEU A 187 -27.48 5.83 -20.65
CA LEU A 187 -27.87 7.13 -20.06
C LEU A 187 -27.49 7.22 -18.57
N ARG A 188 -27.75 6.16 -17.79
CA ARG A 188 -27.38 6.13 -16.35
C ARG A 188 -25.89 6.32 -16.16
N PHE A 189 -25.09 5.61 -16.96
CA PHE A 189 -23.64 5.71 -16.91
C PHE A 189 -23.12 7.11 -17.25
N GLU A 190 -23.66 7.76 -18.30
CA GLU A 190 -23.26 9.13 -18.62
C GLU A 190 -23.60 10.12 -17.51
N LEU A 191 -24.76 9.95 -16.86
CA LEU A 191 -25.15 10.78 -15.71
C LEU A 191 -24.26 10.55 -14.49
N ASP A 192 -23.92 9.29 -14.18
CA ASP A 192 -23.00 8.94 -13.09
C ASP A 192 -21.59 9.50 -13.34
N LEU A 193 -21.11 9.43 -14.58
CA LEU A 193 -19.82 10.00 -14.98
C LEU A 193 -19.81 11.52 -14.89
N LEU A 194 -20.89 12.18 -15.32
CA LEU A 194 -21.06 13.63 -15.22
C LEU A 194 -21.06 14.09 -13.75
N GLU A 195 -21.81 13.40 -12.88
CA GLU A 195 -21.81 13.68 -11.44
C GLU A 195 -20.40 13.50 -10.86
N MET A 196 -19.71 12.41 -11.21
CA MET A 196 -18.36 12.15 -10.74
C MET A 196 -17.37 13.22 -11.20
N ALA A 197 -17.43 13.64 -12.47
CA ALA A 197 -16.59 14.71 -13.01
C ALA A 197 -16.77 16.02 -12.24
N ARG A 198 -18.02 16.43 -12.01
CA ARG A 198 -18.37 17.61 -11.21
C ARG A 198 -17.86 17.50 -9.78
N LEU A 199 -18.11 16.37 -9.12
CA LEU A 199 -17.65 16.15 -7.75
C LEU A 199 -16.13 16.17 -7.64
N LEU A 200 -15.40 15.49 -8.53
CA LEU A 200 -13.93 15.50 -8.55
C LEU A 200 -13.40 16.92 -8.76
N PHE A 201 -13.93 17.65 -9.73
CA PHE A 201 -13.56 19.03 -10.03
C PHE A 201 -13.76 19.94 -8.82
N PHE A 202 -15.00 20.03 -8.29
CA PHE A 202 -15.30 20.93 -7.18
C PHE A 202 -14.69 20.49 -5.86
N SER A 203 -14.38 19.20 -5.69
CA SER A 203 -13.61 18.71 -4.53
C SER A 203 -12.20 19.29 -4.46
N THR A 204 -11.68 19.87 -5.55
CA THR A 204 -10.37 20.51 -5.58
C THR A 204 -10.41 22.03 -5.37
N HIS A 205 -11.61 22.63 -5.46
CA HIS A 205 -11.83 24.06 -5.29
C HIS A 205 -11.81 24.50 -3.81
N LYS A 206 -10.61 24.80 -3.30
CA LYS A 206 -10.34 25.09 -1.87
C LYS A 206 -11.25 26.13 -1.21
N PRO A 207 -11.63 27.25 -1.86
CA PRO A 207 -12.44 28.28 -1.20
C PRO A 207 -13.68 27.74 -0.50
N PHE A 208 -14.37 26.74 -1.07
CA PHE A 208 -15.60 26.15 -0.51
C PHE A 208 -15.48 25.57 0.90
N TRP A 209 -14.27 25.32 1.40
CA TRP A 209 -14.05 24.87 2.77
C TRP A 209 -12.95 25.63 3.50
N VAL A 210 -12.27 26.59 2.86
CA VAL A 210 -11.21 27.41 3.48
C VAL A 210 -11.71 28.80 3.85
N ASP A 211 -12.64 29.35 3.09
CA ASP A 211 -13.11 30.73 3.26
C ASP A 211 -14.54 30.73 3.84
N ASP A 212 -14.85 31.76 4.61
CA ASP A 212 -16.22 32.00 5.05
C ASP A 212 -17.01 32.65 3.90
N CYS A 213 -18.28 32.28 3.74
CA CYS A 213 -19.16 32.77 2.66
C CYS A 213 -18.57 32.59 1.25
N ALA A 214 -17.87 31.48 1.01
CA ALA A 214 -17.15 31.20 -0.24
C ALA A 214 -18.02 31.16 -1.51
N THR A 215 -19.34 31.18 -1.39
CA THR A 215 -20.29 31.16 -2.51
C THR A 215 -20.87 32.53 -2.84
N ASP A 216 -20.59 33.56 -2.04
CA ASP A 216 -21.18 34.88 -2.22
C ASP A 216 -20.68 35.53 -3.52
N GLY A 217 -21.63 35.98 -4.34
CA GLY A 217 -21.34 36.59 -5.64
C GLY A 217 -20.82 35.63 -6.72
N LEU A 218 -20.76 34.32 -6.43
CA LEU A 218 -20.42 33.31 -7.45
C LEU A 218 -21.67 32.92 -8.25
N ASP A 219 -21.47 32.72 -9.54
CA ASP A 219 -22.47 32.13 -10.43
C ASP A 219 -22.17 30.63 -10.61
N ALA A 220 -23.11 29.80 -10.17
CA ALA A 220 -23.00 28.35 -10.28
C ALA A 220 -22.95 27.90 -11.75
N ASP A 221 -23.61 28.61 -12.65
CA ASP A 221 -23.69 28.25 -14.07
C ASP A 221 -22.34 28.55 -14.71
N ALA A 222 -21.79 29.76 -14.52
CA ALA A 222 -20.44 30.10 -14.96
C ALA A 222 -19.37 29.13 -14.42
N MET A 223 -19.50 28.70 -13.15
CA MET A 223 -18.59 27.70 -12.59
C MET A 223 -18.74 26.32 -13.25
N ARG A 224 -19.95 25.90 -13.66
CA ARG A 224 -20.10 24.64 -14.39
C ARG A 224 -19.45 24.69 -15.78
N HIS A 225 -19.56 25.82 -16.49
CA HIS A 225 -18.89 26.00 -17.78
C HIS A 225 -17.35 25.89 -17.69
N SER A 226 -16.77 26.08 -16.50
CA SER A 226 -15.32 25.85 -16.31
C SER A 226 -14.89 24.38 -16.49
N LEU A 227 -15.85 23.44 -16.51
CA LEU A 227 -15.60 22.03 -16.80
C LEU A 227 -15.50 21.73 -18.30
N ASP A 228 -16.04 22.56 -19.19
CA ASP A 228 -16.18 22.26 -20.62
C ASP A 228 -14.81 22.07 -21.31
N GLY A 229 -13.76 22.69 -20.77
CA GLY A 229 -12.38 22.55 -21.25
C GLY A 229 -11.58 21.42 -20.58
N VAL A 230 -12.21 20.57 -19.76
CA VAL A 230 -11.53 19.50 -19.03
C VAL A 230 -11.79 18.15 -19.71
N ASP A 231 -10.70 17.46 -20.06
CA ASP A 231 -10.79 16.11 -20.59
C ASP A 231 -11.04 15.09 -19.48
N PHE A 232 -12.25 14.55 -19.44
CA PHE A 232 -12.67 13.47 -18.55
C PHE A 232 -12.68 12.07 -19.22
N SER A 233 -12.17 11.94 -20.45
CA SER A 233 -12.07 10.65 -21.14
C SER A 233 -11.30 9.57 -20.34
N PRO A 234 -10.28 9.88 -19.51
CA PRO A 234 -9.66 8.86 -18.66
C PRO A 234 -10.64 8.21 -17.68
N LEU A 235 -11.58 8.98 -17.10
CA LEU A 235 -12.59 8.43 -16.20
C LEU A 235 -13.51 7.45 -16.93
N ARG A 236 -13.97 7.84 -18.12
CA ARG A 236 -14.83 7.01 -18.96
C ARG A 236 -14.19 5.67 -19.28
N ASN A 237 -12.90 5.68 -19.63
CA ASN A 237 -12.15 4.46 -19.96
C ASN A 237 -11.91 3.56 -18.74
N ILE A 238 -11.70 4.15 -17.55
CA ILE A 238 -11.47 3.40 -16.31
C ILE A 238 -12.77 2.73 -15.83
N PHE A 239 -13.88 3.47 -15.86
CA PHE A 239 -15.18 3.02 -15.34
C PHE A 239 -16.10 2.42 -16.41
N ALA A 240 -15.55 2.10 -17.60
CA ALA A 240 -16.31 1.53 -18.70
C ALA A 240 -17.11 0.29 -18.23
N GLN A 241 -18.37 0.19 -18.67
CA GLN A 241 -19.33 -0.80 -18.15
C GLN A 241 -18.88 -2.25 -18.35
N ASP A 242 -18.05 -2.53 -19.35
CA ASP A 242 -17.50 -3.84 -19.68
C ASP A 242 -16.46 -4.33 -18.66
N ARG A 243 -15.83 -3.42 -17.89
CA ARG A 243 -14.83 -3.75 -16.87
C ARG A 243 -15.44 -4.29 -15.57
N GLY A 244 -16.74 -4.08 -15.35
CA GLY A 244 -17.42 -4.48 -14.12
C GLY A 244 -17.01 -3.66 -12.89
N PRO A 245 -17.46 -4.08 -11.68
CA PRO A 245 -17.17 -3.37 -10.44
C PRO A 245 -15.68 -3.44 -10.09
N LEU A 246 -15.18 -2.36 -9.49
CA LEU A 246 -13.77 -2.16 -9.14
C LEU A 246 -13.62 -2.07 -7.62
N ARG A 247 -12.49 -2.53 -7.12
CA ARG A 247 -11.99 -2.23 -5.77
C ARG A 247 -11.09 -1.01 -5.86
N ILE A 248 -11.42 0.08 -5.18
CA ILE A 248 -10.75 1.39 -5.35
C ILE A 248 -10.09 1.80 -4.03
N LEU A 249 -8.79 2.07 -4.06
CA LEU A 249 -8.08 2.71 -2.95
C LEU A 249 -8.13 4.24 -3.14
N TYR A 250 -8.90 4.92 -2.30
CA TYR A 250 -9.06 6.37 -2.35
C TYR A 250 -8.10 7.06 -1.37
N LEU A 251 -7.28 7.99 -1.87
CA LEU A 251 -6.33 8.78 -1.08
C LEU A 251 -6.79 10.25 -1.02
N PRO A 252 -7.50 10.67 0.03
CA PRO A 252 -7.97 12.04 0.17
C PRO A 252 -6.82 12.98 0.54
N ARG A 253 -6.99 14.28 0.29
CA ARG A 253 -5.93 15.26 0.53
C ARG A 253 -6.04 16.00 1.85
N ALA A 254 -7.21 16.57 2.14
CA ALA A 254 -7.38 17.59 3.16
C ALA A 254 -8.77 17.57 3.78
N SER A 255 -8.84 17.95 5.06
CA SER A 255 -10.06 18.23 5.81
C SER A 255 -10.81 19.40 5.18
N GLY A 256 -12.13 19.39 5.29
CA GLY A 256 -13.07 20.15 4.48
C GLY A 256 -13.34 19.43 3.16
N GLY A 257 -12.32 19.34 2.30
CA GLY A 257 -12.42 18.67 1.00
C GLY A 257 -12.81 17.19 1.09
N ILE A 258 -12.52 16.51 2.21
CA ILE A 258 -12.90 15.11 2.43
C ILE A 258 -14.41 14.88 2.42
N LEU A 259 -15.24 15.87 2.79
CA LEU A 259 -16.69 15.71 2.71
C LEU A 259 -17.18 15.59 1.26
N LEU A 260 -16.52 16.31 0.34
CA LEU A 260 -16.79 16.21 -1.10
C LEU A 260 -16.20 14.90 -1.65
N ASP A 261 -15.02 14.49 -1.15
CA ASP A 261 -14.45 13.18 -1.46
C ASP A 261 -15.42 12.05 -1.07
N LEU A 262 -16.10 12.15 0.07
CA LEU A 262 -17.13 11.17 0.48
C LEU A 262 -18.38 11.18 -0.43
N LYS A 263 -18.69 12.29 -1.11
CA LYS A 263 -19.73 12.31 -2.16
C LYS A 263 -19.27 11.55 -3.39
N VAL A 264 -18.00 11.71 -3.80
CA VAL A 264 -17.39 10.90 -4.87
C VAL A 264 -17.45 9.42 -4.50
N VAL A 265 -17.03 9.06 -3.29
CA VAL A 265 -17.09 7.69 -2.78
C VAL A 265 -18.52 7.15 -2.84
N ARG A 266 -19.52 7.89 -2.36
CA ARG A 266 -20.93 7.45 -2.43
C ARG A 266 -21.40 7.24 -3.86
N SER A 267 -21.00 8.08 -4.82
CA SER A 267 -21.29 7.87 -6.24
C SER A 267 -20.68 6.56 -6.75
N LEU A 268 -19.42 6.27 -6.41
CA LEU A 268 -18.75 5.01 -6.75
C LEU A 268 -19.46 3.79 -6.14
N LEU A 269 -19.91 3.88 -4.88
CA LEU A 269 -20.63 2.78 -4.23
C LEU A 269 -21.99 2.48 -4.90
N ARG A 270 -22.72 3.52 -5.34
CA ARG A 270 -23.99 3.34 -6.07
C ARG A 270 -23.79 2.64 -7.42
N GLN A 271 -22.65 2.86 -8.05
CA GLN A 271 -22.24 2.19 -9.29
C GLN A 271 -21.76 0.74 -9.06
N GLY A 272 -21.74 0.25 -7.81
CA GLY A 272 -21.37 -1.11 -7.46
C GLY A 272 -19.89 -1.32 -7.15
N HIS A 273 -19.07 -0.27 -7.19
CA HIS A 273 -17.67 -0.34 -6.78
C HIS A 273 -17.55 -0.49 -5.26
N ARG A 274 -16.41 -1.00 -4.80
CA ARG A 274 -16.04 -1.03 -3.38
C ARG A 274 -14.88 -0.09 -3.14
N VAL A 275 -14.90 0.63 -2.03
CA VAL A 275 -13.89 1.65 -1.74
C VAL A 275 -13.17 1.35 -0.42
N VAL A 276 -11.84 1.36 -0.48
CA VAL A 276 -10.97 1.47 0.68
C VAL A 276 -10.46 2.91 0.76
N LEU A 277 -10.80 3.65 1.80
CA LEU A 277 -10.35 5.02 2.02
C LEU A 277 -9.18 5.01 3.01
N ALA A 278 -8.02 5.54 2.61
CA ALA A 278 -6.85 5.59 3.48
C ALA A 278 -6.63 7.00 4.07
N LEU A 279 -6.67 7.11 5.40
CA LEU A 279 -6.42 8.34 6.14
C LEU A 279 -5.05 8.30 6.82
N LYS A 280 -4.58 9.45 7.31
CA LYS A 280 -3.31 9.51 8.05
C LYS A 280 -3.44 8.86 9.43
N GLU A 281 -2.35 8.26 9.90
CA GLU A 281 -2.27 7.74 11.27
C GLU A 281 -2.21 8.87 12.30
N GLY A 282 -1.66 10.02 11.94
CA GLY A 282 -1.59 11.15 12.86
C GLY A 282 -1.30 12.46 12.15
N PHE A 283 -0.98 13.49 12.94
CA PHE A 283 -0.88 14.85 12.45
C PHE A 283 -0.01 14.99 11.19
N TYR A 284 -0.65 15.46 10.11
CA TYR A 284 0.00 15.94 8.89
C TYR A 284 -0.79 17.12 8.33
N PHE A 285 -0.65 18.29 8.99
CA PHE A 285 -1.31 19.54 8.62
C PHE A 285 -2.83 19.39 8.48
N ASP A 286 -3.36 19.71 7.30
CA ASP A 286 -4.79 19.64 7.01
C ASP A 286 -5.27 18.24 6.64
N SER A 287 -4.37 17.25 6.50
CA SER A 287 -4.79 15.90 6.13
C SER A 287 -5.63 15.27 7.23
N PRO A 288 -6.77 14.66 6.87
CA PRO A 288 -7.62 13.97 7.82
C PRO A 288 -6.91 12.72 8.36
N THR A 289 -7.13 12.43 9.64
CA THR A 289 -6.63 11.23 10.32
C THR A 289 -7.76 10.26 10.62
N VAL A 290 -7.43 8.99 10.86
CA VAL A 290 -8.42 8.00 11.32
C VAL A 290 -9.05 8.40 12.67
N TRP A 291 -8.32 9.14 13.50
CA TRP A 291 -8.74 9.59 14.84
C TRP A 291 -9.58 10.87 14.84
N ASP A 292 -9.67 11.59 13.72
CA ASP A 292 -10.44 12.83 13.67
C ASP A 292 -11.93 12.59 13.93
N ILE A 293 -12.43 11.38 13.62
CA ILE A 293 -13.84 11.00 13.81
C ILE A 293 -14.30 11.03 15.28
N ASP A 294 -13.40 10.71 16.21
CA ASP A 294 -13.73 10.66 17.65
C ASP A 294 -14.01 12.04 18.22
N THR A 295 -13.56 13.08 17.52
CA THR A 295 -13.61 14.45 17.99
C THR A 295 -14.42 15.35 17.06
N ASP A 296 -14.49 15.09 15.76
CA ASP A 296 -15.24 15.92 14.82
C ASP A 296 -16.63 15.32 14.52
N PRO A 297 -17.72 15.89 15.08
CA PRO A 297 -19.07 15.37 14.86
C PRO A 297 -19.52 15.45 13.39
N VAL A 298 -18.98 16.39 12.61
CA VAL A 298 -19.29 16.51 11.18
C VAL A 298 -18.71 15.33 10.41
N LEU A 299 -17.46 14.93 10.72
CA LEU A 299 -16.87 13.74 10.12
C LEU A 299 -17.55 12.47 10.61
N ALA A 300 -17.84 12.35 11.91
CA ALA A 300 -18.56 11.21 12.47
C ALA A 300 -19.90 10.97 11.76
N GLU A 301 -20.65 12.03 11.47
CA GLU A 301 -21.86 11.94 10.69
C GLU A 301 -21.60 11.58 9.22
N ALA A 302 -20.61 12.21 8.58
CA ALA A 302 -20.30 11.96 7.17
C ALA A 302 -19.85 10.52 6.90
N PHE A 303 -19.16 9.91 7.87
CA PHE A 303 -18.67 8.52 7.86
C PHE A 303 -19.67 7.49 8.36
N ARG A 304 -20.91 7.88 8.69
CA ARG A 304 -21.93 6.91 9.15
C ARG A 304 -22.09 5.78 8.14
N GLY A 305 -21.93 4.54 8.61
CA GLY A 305 -22.00 3.32 7.79
C GLY A 305 -20.67 2.87 7.17
N ALA A 306 -19.59 3.62 7.35
CA ALA A 306 -18.23 3.17 7.02
C ALA A 306 -17.69 2.21 8.08
N PHE A 307 -16.91 1.22 7.67
CA PHE A 307 -16.23 0.29 8.58
C PHE A 307 -14.78 0.71 8.80
N PHE A 308 -14.40 1.02 10.04
CA PHE A 308 -13.03 1.41 10.39
C PHE A 308 -12.21 0.20 10.79
N LEU A 309 -11.18 -0.11 10.00
CA LEU A 309 -10.25 -1.18 10.26
C LEU A 309 -8.98 -0.59 10.89
N ASN A 310 -8.97 -0.55 12.23
CA ASN A 310 -7.96 0.16 13.02
C ASN A 310 -6.64 -0.62 13.22
N ASN A 311 -6.62 -1.92 12.92
CA ASN A 311 -5.40 -2.71 12.98
C ASN A 311 -4.52 -2.37 11.78
N ASP A 312 -3.26 -1.99 12.02
CA ASP A 312 -2.29 -1.61 10.99
C ASP A 312 -1.58 -2.81 10.35
N ARG A 313 -1.80 -4.03 10.89
CA ARG A 313 -1.17 -5.30 10.47
C ARG A 313 -2.17 -6.41 10.15
N VAL A 314 -3.33 -6.10 9.57
CA VAL A 314 -4.35 -7.10 9.24
C VAL A 314 -3.88 -8.08 8.18
N THR A 315 -4.20 -9.36 8.34
CA THR A 315 -3.98 -10.41 7.34
C THR A 315 -4.75 -10.11 6.05
N LYS A 316 -4.33 -10.76 4.94
CA LYS A 316 -5.11 -10.77 3.70
C LYS A 316 -6.55 -11.28 3.92
N ASN A 317 -6.74 -12.30 4.74
CA ASN A 317 -8.06 -12.86 5.06
C ASN A 317 -8.98 -11.84 5.74
N GLU A 318 -8.49 -11.16 6.78
CA GLU A 318 -9.25 -10.14 7.51
C GLU A 318 -9.58 -8.95 6.62
N LEU A 319 -8.63 -8.49 5.79
CA LEU A 319 -8.88 -7.40 4.85
C LEU A 319 -9.94 -7.78 3.81
N LEU A 320 -9.82 -8.94 3.20
CA LEU A 320 -10.80 -9.42 2.21
C LEU A 320 -12.18 -9.61 2.84
N GLN A 321 -12.24 -10.14 4.06
CA GLN A 321 -13.49 -10.25 4.80
C GLN A 321 -14.12 -8.87 5.02
N ALA A 322 -13.37 -7.89 5.52
CA ALA A 322 -13.86 -6.53 5.71
C ALA A 322 -14.36 -5.90 4.40
N ILE A 323 -13.61 -6.08 3.30
CA ILE A 323 -14.00 -5.58 1.98
C ILE A 323 -15.24 -6.30 1.46
N ARG A 324 -15.48 -7.58 1.77
CA ARG A 324 -16.69 -8.32 1.37
C ARG A 324 -17.92 -7.87 2.17
N GLU A 325 -17.77 -7.71 3.47
CA GLU A 325 -18.86 -7.36 4.41
C GLU A 325 -19.25 -5.89 4.32
N HIS A 326 -18.31 -5.00 3.95
CA HIS A 326 -18.53 -3.56 3.92
C HIS A 326 -18.15 -2.96 2.57
N GLN A 327 -19.01 -2.09 2.05
CA GLN A 327 -18.77 -1.40 0.77
C GLN A 327 -17.73 -0.26 0.90
N LEU A 328 -17.65 0.36 2.09
CA LEU A 328 -16.67 1.39 2.44
C LEU A 328 -15.87 0.97 3.66
N VAL A 329 -14.59 0.67 3.44
CA VAL A 329 -13.62 0.36 4.50
C VAL A 329 -12.68 1.56 4.66
N VAL A 330 -12.46 2.01 5.88
CA VAL A 330 -11.52 3.09 6.21
C VAL A 330 -10.32 2.49 6.93
N ILE A 331 -9.12 2.81 6.45
CA ILE A 331 -7.86 2.32 7.01
C ILE A 331 -6.92 3.48 7.32
N SER A 332 -5.96 3.22 8.20
CA SER A 332 -4.80 4.09 8.37
C SER A 332 -3.69 3.74 7.38
N ASP A 333 -3.08 4.77 6.79
CA ASP A 333 -1.86 4.60 6.00
C ASP A 333 -0.60 4.37 6.86
N GLY A 334 -0.69 4.47 8.18
CA GLY A 334 0.40 4.27 9.13
C GLY A 334 1.37 5.44 9.26
N THR A 335 1.13 6.55 8.55
CA THR A 335 2.11 7.63 8.41
C THR A 335 1.65 8.98 8.95
N ARG A 336 2.65 9.84 9.19
CA ARG A 336 2.49 11.28 9.49
C ARG A 336 3.25 12.13 8.48
N GLU A 337 3.32 11.67 7.23
CA GLU A 337 4.09 12.30 6.17
C GLU A 337 3.44 12.11 4.79
N ARG A 338 4.06 12.65 3.73
CA ARG A 338 3.62 12.39 2.35
C ARG A 338 3.71 10.90 2.03
N PHE A 339 2.95 10.44 1.04
CA PHE A 339 3.03 9.07 0.54
C PHE A 339 4.48 8.62 0.36
N ASN A 340 4.84 7.55 1.06
CA ASN A 340 6.18 7.00 1.14
C ASN A 340 6.07 5.47 1.31
N PRO A 341 6.21 4.69 0.24
CA PRO A 341 6.11 3.23 0.27
C PRO A 341 6.95 2.53 1.34
N TYR A 342 8.07 3.12 1.75
CA TYR A 342 8.92 2.58 2.81
C TYR A 342 8.30 2.61 4.21
N ARG A 343 7.27 3.43 4.45
CA ARG A 343 6.76 3.72 5.81
C ARG A 343 5.28 3.41 5.99
N LEU A 344 4.62 2.88 4.95
CA LEU A 344 3.19 2.59 4.99
C LEU A 344 2.89 1.41 5.91
N SER A 345 1.68 1.38 6.47
CA SER A 345 1.20 0.23 7.23
C SER A 345 1.11 -1.02 6.35
N VAL A 346 1.22 -2.19 6.98
CA VAL A 346 1.01 -3.49 6.32
C VAL A 346 -0.40 -3.57 5.72
N THR A 347 -1.39 -3.07 6.45
CA THR A 347 -2.79 -2.98 6.01
C THR A 347 -2.94 -2.14 4.75
N PHE A 348 -2.28 -0.97 4.69
CA PHE A 348 -2.31 -0.14 3.50
C PHE A 348 -1.68 -0.84 2.30
N ALA A 349 -0.51 -1.45 2.47
CA ALA A 349 0.18 -2.11 1.37
C ALA A 349 -0.61 -3.33 0.84
N ARG A 350 -1.31 -4.07 1.72
CA ARG A 350 -2.28 -5.11 1.34
C ARG A 350 -3.48 -4.51 0.60
N ALA A 351 -4.07 -3.43 1.10
CA ALA A 351 -5.17 -2.74 0.43
C ALA A 351 -4.79 -2.22 -0.96
N TRP A 352 -3.57 -1.71 -1.14
CA TRP A 352 -3.01 -1.35 -2.44
C TRP A 352 -3.04 -2.55 -3.39
N LYS A 353 -2.52 -3.70 -2.95
CA LYS A 353 -2.52 -4.92 -3.77
C LYS A 353 -3.94 -5.41 -4.07
N GLU A 354 -4.86 -5.36 -3.13
CA GLU A 354 -6.22 -5.87 -3.32
C GLU A 354 -7.12 -4.95 -4.16
N CYS A 355 -6.78 -3.68 -4.28
CA CYS A 355 -7.50 -2.75 -5.16
C CYS A 355 -7.09 -2.93 -6.62
N ASP A 356 -7.94 -2.46 -7.53
CA ASP A 356 -7.73 -2.43 -8.98
C ASP A 356 -7.23 -1.04 -9.40
N LEU A 357 -7.76 0.00 -8.77
CA LEU A 357 -7.47 1.41 -9.03
C LEU A 357 -7.06 2.13 -7.74
N VAL A 358 -6.03 2.99 -7.83
CA VAL A 358 -5.70 3.98 -6.81
C VAL A 358 -6.13 5.35 -7.29
N LEU A 359 -7.11 5.93 -6.59
CA LEU A 359 -7.63 7.27 -6.87
C LEU A 359 -7.07 8.26 -5.84
N ALA A 360 -6.13 9.10 -6.26
CA ALA A 360 -5.39 9.98 -5.35
C ALA A 360 -5.62 11.46 -5.61
N LYS A 361 -5.91 12.21 -4.56
CA LYS A 361 -6.19 13.65 -4.64
C LYS A 361 -4.99 14.47 -4.19
N GLY A 362 -4.63 15.49 -4.98
CA GLY A 362 -3.69 16.53 -4.60
C GLY A 362 -2.31 16.40 -5.25
N GLU A 363 -1.70 17.56 -5.50
CA GLU A 363 -0.40 17.68 -6.19
C GLU A 363 0.73 16.90 -5.50
N ALA A 364 0.67 16.73 -4.17
CA ALA A 364 1.66 15.94 -3.44
C ALA A 364 1.68 14.47 -3.88
N HIS A 365 0.53 13.91 -4.27
CA HIS A 365 0.46 12.57 -4.86
C HIS A 365 0.94 12.57 -6.31
N TYR A 366 0.62 13.62 -7.09
CA TYR A 366 1.11 13.76 -8.47
C TYR A 366 2.63 13.68 -8.52
N ARG A 367 3.33 14.43 -7.65
CA ARG A 367 4.80 14.42 -7.59
C ARG A 367 5.41 13.07 -7.23
N ARG A 368 4.66 12.16 -6.58
CA ARG A 368 5.15 10.85 -6.13
C ARG A 368 4.73 9.69 -7.01
N LEU A 369 3.54 9.77 -7.60
CA LEU A 369 2.93 8.70 -8.37
C LEU A 369 3.07 8.91 -9.88
N ILE A 370 3.02 10.17 -10.32
CA ILE A 370 3.12 10.53 -11.74
C ILE A 370 4.51 11.07 -12.07
N GLY A 371 5.04 11.98 -11.24
CA GLY A 371 6.34 12.65 -11.45
C GLY A 371 7.57 11.77 -11.27
N THR A 372 7.40 10.46 -11.03
CA THR A 372 8.48 9.48 -11.10
C THR A 372 8.35 8.63 -12.36
N SER A 373 9.47 8.25 -12.96
CA SER A 373 9.48 7.29 -14.06
C SER A 373 8.95 5.93 -13.62
N HIS A 374 9.24 5.45 -12.41
CA HIS A 374 8.83 4.13 -11.91
C HIS A 374 7.34 3.84 -12.13
N GLN A 375 7.03 2.62 -12.57
CA GLN A 375 5.65 2.14 -12.70
C GLN A 375 5.16 1.60 -11.36
N PHE A 376 3.85 1.48 -11.22
CA PHE A 376 3.21 0.95 -10.02
C PHE A 376 2.44 -0.31 -10.38
N THR A 377 2.24 -1.18 -9.39
CA THR A 377 1.54 -2.45 -9.57
C THR A 377 0.05 -2.29 -9.88
N ARG A 378 -0.51 -1.07 -9.68
CA ARG A 378 -1.93 -0.76 -9.88
C ARG A 378 -2.11 0.46 -10.77
N ASP A 379 -3.28 0.52 -11.40
CA ASP A 379 -3.70 1.69 -12.15
C ASP A 379 -3.83 2.87 -11.18
N ILE A 380 -3.31 4.04 -11.57
CA ILE A 380 -3.34 5.24 -10.75
C ILE A 380 -4.01 6.37 -11.51
N LEU A 381 -4.99 7.00 -10.86
CA LEU A 381 -5.53 8.28 -11.28
C LEU A 381 -5.24 9.33 -10.22
N VAL A 382 -4.55 10.40 -10.60
CA VAL A 382 -4.28 11.54 -9.72
C VAL A 382 -4.97 12.79 -10.24
N PHE A 383 -5.65 13.53 -9.36
CA PHE A 383 -6.30 14.79 -9.71
C PHE A 383 -6.10 15.88 -8.65
N PHE A 384 -6.01 17.15 -9.10
CA PHE A 384 -5.82 18.32 -8.23
C PHE A 384 -6.08 19.64 -8.99
N SER A 385 -6.28 20.75 -8.28
CA SER A 385 -6.12 22.10 -8.86
C SER A 385 -4.69 22.58 -8.68
N ASP A 386 -4.09 23.09 -9.76
CA ASP A 386 -2.76 23.71 -9.71
C ASP A 386 -2.78 25.10 -9.01
N GLU A 387 -1.62 25.75 -8.92
CA GLU A 387 -1.49 27.07 -8.27
C GLU A 387 -2.31 28.17 -8.95
N GLN A 388 -2.68 28.00 -10.22
CA GLN A 388 -3.53 28.91 -10.97
C GLN A 388 -5.02 28.56 -10.84
N GLY A 389 -5.36 27.53 -10.05
CA GLY A 389 -6.73 27.06 -9.86
C GLY A 389 -7.23 26.16 -11.01
N LYS A 390 -6.39 25.81 -11.98
CA LYS A 390 -6.79 24.94 -13.10
C LYS A 390 -6.80 23.49 -12.66
N PHE A 391 -7.89 22.78 -12.98
CA PHE A 391 -8.02 21.35 -12.71
C PHE A 391 -7.06 20.55 -13.59
N ARG A 392 -6.40 19.58 -12.97
CA ARG A 392 -5.44 18.65 -13.59
C ARG A 392 -5.81 17.24 -13.21
N MET A 393 -5.76 16.34 -14.19
CA MET A 393 -5.98 14.91 -14.00
C MET A 393 -4.96 14.13 -14.82
N PHE A 394 -4.37 13.10 -14.20
CA PHE A 394 -3.33 12.29 -14.80
C PHE A 394 -3.59 10.83 -14.51
N PHE A 395 -3.58 10.02 -15.56
CA PHE A 395 -3.70 8.56 -15.46
C PHE A 395 -2.34 7.92 -15.73
N LYS A 396 -1.98 6.93 -14.91
CA LYS A 396 -0.79 6.11 -15.09
C LYS A 396 -1.20 4.64 -15.00
N PRO A 397 -1.23 3.91 -16.13
CA PRO A 397 -1.61 2.51 -16.13
C PRO A 397 -0.55 1.66 -15.44
N LYS A 398 -0.98 0.54 -14.84
CA LYS A 398 -0.06 -0.52 -14.42
C LYS A 398 0.60 -1.18 -15.65
N PRO A 399 1.81 -1.73 -15.50
CA PRO A 399 2.44 -2.55 -16.56
C PRO A 399 1.59 -3.76 -16.93
N GLU A 400 1.67 -4.19 -18.20
CA GLU A 400 1.02 -5.42 -18.67
C GLU A 400 1.60 -6.68 -18.04
N SER A 401 2.89 -6.64 -17.64
CA SER A 401 3.56 -7.73 -16.91
C SER A 401 3.00 -7.96 -15.51
N GLU A 402 2.31 -6.97 -14.92
CA GLU A 402 1.75 -7.06 -13.57
C GLU A 402 0.42 -7.81 -13.56
N ARG A 403 0.52 -9.13 -13.32
CA ARG A 403 -0.64 -10.01 -13.18
C ARG A 403 -1.20 -9.95 -11.75
N LYS A 404 -2.51 -9.73 -11.64
CA LYS A 404 -3.25 -9.88 -10.38
C LYS A 404 -4.00 -11.21 -10.41
N PHE A 405 -3.72 -12.07 -9.45
CA PHE A 405 -4.56 -13.26 -9.22
C PHE A 405 -5.83 -12.82 -8.50
N SER A 406 -6.98 -13.08 -9.11
CA SER A 406 -8.26 -12.82 -8.44
C SER A 406 -8.44 -13.78 -7.27
N GLU A 407 -9.20 -13.34 -6.28
CA GLU A 407 -9.60 -14.16 -5.15
C GLU A 407 -10.28 -15.46 -5.62
N ASP A 408 -11.19 -15.36 -6.59
CA ASP A 408 -11.89 -16.51 -7.16
C ASP A 408 -10.95 -17.48 -7.87
N ALA A 409 -9.91 -16.98 -8.56
CA ALA A 409 -8.91 -17.83 -9.18
C ALA A 409 -8.09 -18.60 -8.15
N ILE A 410 -7.72 -17.95 -7.03
CA ILE A 410 -6.99 -18.61 -5.95
C ILE A 410 -7.89 -19.63 -5.22
N ILE A 411 -9.17 -19.29 -5.01
CA ILE A 411 -10.16 -20.20 -4.43
C ILE A 411 -10.37 -21.42 -5.33
N ALA A 412 -10.52 -21.22 -6.65
CA ALA A 412 -10.69 -22.30 -7.60
C ALA A 412 -9.49 -23.27 -7.59
N LYS A 413 -8.26 -22.74 -7.52
CA LYS A 413 -7.05 -23.57 -7.36
C LYS A 413 -7.05 -24.35 -6.06
N ALA A 414 -7.41 -23.72 -4.94
CA ALA A 414 -7.52 -24.41 -3.67
C ALA A 414 -8.58 -25.52 -3.71
N ASP A 415 -9.73 -25.25 -4.32
CA ASP A 415 -10.84 -26.21 -4.44
C ASP A 415 -10.48 -27.40 -5.35
N GLU A 416 -9.68 -27.18 -6.40
CA GLU A 416 -9.12 -28.24 -7.23
C GLU A 416 -8.20 -29.17 -6.42
N ILE A 417 -7.29 -28.61 -5.63
CA ILE A 417 -6.40 -29.40 -4.76
C ILE A 417 -7.22 -30.17 -3.71
N ILE A 418 -8.24 -29.53 -3.12
CA ILE A 418 -9.15 -30.17 -2.16
C ILE A 418 -9.92 -31.33 -2.82
N ALA A 419 -10.35 -31.18 -4.07
CA ALA A 419 -11.01 -32.26 -4.81
C ALA A 419 -10.07 -33.47 -5.01
N GLN A 420 -8.81 -33.24 -5.38
CA GLN A 420 -7.80 -34.29 -5.50
C GLN A 420 -7.54 -34.99 -4.16
N MET A 421 -7.46 -34.24 -3.06
CA MET A 421 -7.30 -34.81 -1.71
C MET A 421 -8.49 -35.69 -1.33
N ARG A 422 -9.71 -35.24 -1.63
CA ARG A 422 -10.95 -35.98 -1.37
C ARG A 422 -10.99 -37.28 -2.17
N GLU A 423 -10.60 -37.24 -3.43
CA GLU A 423 -10.51 -38.44 -4.29
C GLU A 423 -9.47 -39.43 -3.76
N ALA A 424 -8.27 -38.96 -3.40
CA ALA A 424 -7.24 -39.80 -2.82
C ALA A 424 -7.71 -40.48 -1.52
N ARG A 425 -8.40 -39.74 -0.64
CA ARG A 425 -9.06 -40.30 0.57
C ARG A 425 -10.10 -41.37 0.22
N ALA A 426 -10.92 -41.14 -0.81
CA ALA A 426 -11.94 -42.10 -1.25
C ALA A 426 -11.32 -43.39 -1.79
N GLN A 427 -10.13 -43.30 -2.38
CA GLN A 427 -9.32 -44.44 -2.83
C GLN A 427 -8.55 -45.13 -1.69
N GLY A 428 -8.77 -44.73 -0.43
CA GLY A 428 -8.09 -45.29 0.74
C GLY A 428 -6.63 -44.85 0.89
N ARG A 429 -6.18 -43.82 0.16
CA ARG A 429 -4.82 -43.31 0.24
C ARG A 429 -4.64 -42.40 1.45
N THR A 430 -3.45 -42.43 2.03
CA THR A 430 -3.02 -41.46 3.06
C THR A 430 -2.69 -40.13 2.39
N VAL A 431 -3.35 -39.04 2.79
CA VAL A 431 -3.05 -37.71 2.26
C VAL A 431 -2.02 -37.01 3.16
N MET A 432 -0.87 -36.64 2.58
CA MET A 432 0.22 -35.97 3.25
C MET A 432 0.45 -34.57 2.69
N PHE A 433 0.54 -33.56 3.57
CA PHE A 433 1.04 -32.24 3.21
C PHE A 433 2.50 -32.11 3.61
N TYR A 434 3.37 -31.71 2.68
CA TYR A 434 4.80 -31.53 2.95
C TYR A 434 5.18 -30.05 3.04
N SER A 435 5.37 -29.55 4.26
CA SER A 435 5.76 -28.17 4.57
C SER A 435 7.29 -28.02 4.55
N ALA A 436 7.81 -27.19 3.65
CA ALA A 436 9.25 -27.03 3.47
C ALA A 436 9.72 -25.56 3.46
N VAL A 437 11.01 -25.37 3.69
CA VAL A 437 11.64 -24.06 3.64
C VAL A 437 11.74 -23.58 2.19
N VAL A 438 10.73 -22.84 1.75
CA VAL A 438 10.74 -22.17 0.44
C VAL A 438 10.80 -20.66 0.66
N GLY A 439 11.70 -19.99 -0.05
CA GLY A 439 11.88 -18.54 0.03
C GLY A 439 12.61 -18.04 1.26
N SER A 440 12.64 -18.75 2.39
CA SER A 440 13.18 -18.21 3.65
C SER A 440 14.71 -18.11 3.73
N ILE A 441 15.44 -18.65 2.75
CA ILE A 441 16.89 -18.53 2.63
C ILE A 441 17.20 -17.60 1.45
N PRO A 442 17.86 -16.44 1.68
CA PRO A 442 18.13 -15.44 0.63
C PRO A 442 18.86 -16.02 -0.58
N GLY A 443 18.41 -15.69 -1.78
CA GLY A 443 19.01 -16.14 -3.04
C GLY A 443 18.94 -17.65 -3.30
N GLN A 444 18.22 -18.41 -2.46
CA GLN A 444 18.16 -19.88 -2.53
C GLN A 444 16.77 -20.41 -2.92
N VAL A 445 15.86 -19.59 -3.46
CA VAL A 445 14.50 -20.02 -3.84
C VAL A 445 14.53 -21.19 -4.82
N LYS A 446 15.35 -21.10 -5.88
CA LYS A 446 15.49 -22.19 -6.87
C LYS A 446 16.01 -23.47 -6.24
N THR A 447 17.08 -23.37 -5.43
CA THR A 447 17.64 -24.50 -4.67
C THR A 447 16.60 -25.09 -3.71
N ALA A 448 15.82 -24.26 -3.04
CA ALA A 448 14.77 -24.69 -2.12
C ALA A 448 13.69 -25.51 -2.82
N ILE A 449 13.24 -25.05 -4.00
CA ILE A 449 12.28 -25.79 -4.83
C ILE A 449 12.89 -27.09 -5.33
N GLU A 450 14.17 -27.10 -5.75
CA GLU A 450 14.88 -28.31 -6.19
C GLU A 450 14.99 -29.34 -5.05
N VAL A 451 15.40 -28.92 -3.85
CA VAL A 451 15.48 -29.75 -2.63
C VAL A 451 14.10 -30.31 -2.28
N LEU A 452 13.08 -29.46 -2.26
CA LEU A 452 11.69 -29.84 -1.99
C LEU A 452 11.20 -30.91 -2.98
N ASN A 453 11.32 -30.64 -4.28
CA ASN A 453 10.85 -31.55 -5.34
C ASN A 453 11.59 -32.89 -5.30
N THR A 454 12.90 -32.87 -5.05
CA THR A 454 13.72 -34.08 -4.94
C THR A 454 13.23 -34.94 -3.77
N PHE A 455 13.02 -34.34 -2.59
CA PHE A 455 12.58 -35.09 -1.43
C PHE A 455 11.18 -35.66 -1.60
N VAL A 456 10.25 -34.87 -2.14
CA VAL A 456 8.89 -35.35 -2.42
C VAL A 456 8.93 -36.52 -3.40
N ALA A 457 9.75 -36.46 -4.45
CA ALA A 457 9.91 -37.57 -5.39
C ALA A 457 10.43 -38.83 -4.69
N HIS A 458 11.40 -38.68 -3.78
CA HIS A 458 11.88 -39.78 -2.94
C HIS A 458 10.80 -40.35 -2.02
N LEU A 459 9.99 -39.50 -1.37
CA LEU A 459 8.88 -39.97 -0.56
C LEU A 459 7.84 -40.72 -1.40
N ARG A 460 7.51 -40.21 -2.59
CA ARG A 460 6.58 -40.86 -3.54
C ARG A 460 7.08 -42.23 -3.99
N SER A 461 8.40 -42.45 -4.10
CA SER A 461 8.95 -43.76 -4.48
C SER A 461 9.01 -44.77 -3.33
N ARG A 462 9.05 -44.30 -2.07
CA ARG A 462 9.11 -45.17 -0.89
C ARG A 462 7.77 -45.45 -0.22
N LEU A 463 6.83 -44.51 -0.29
CA LEU A 463 5.56 -44.57 0.42
C LEU A 463 4.43 -45.03 -0.51
N GLU A 464 4.10 -46.32 -0.44
CA GLU A 464 2.95 -46.88 -1.14
C GLU A 464 1.63 -46.32 -0.55
N GLY A 465 0.60 -46.19 -1.40
CA GLY A 465 -0.72 -45.75 -0.95
C GLY A 465 -0.78 -44.32 -0.39
N THR A 466 0.23 -43.48 -0.64
CA THR A 466 0.29 -42.10 -0.12
C THR A 466 0.12 -41.09 -1.24
N PHE A 467 -0.71 -40.07 -1.03
CA PHE A 467 -0.87 -38.91 -1.89
C PHE A 467 -0.20 -37.71 -1.23
N ILE A 468 0.91 -37.24 -1.80
CA ILE A 468 1.75 -36.18 -1.23
C ILE A 468 1.51 -34.88 -1.98
N ILE A 469 1.00 -33.89 -1.27
CA ILE A 469 0.86 -32.50 -1.72
C ILE A 469 2.20 -31.83 -1.57
N ASN A 470 2.74 -31.36 -2.70
CA ASN A 470 4.00 -30.64 -2.77
C ASN A 470 3.71 -29.16 -3.06
N PRO A 471 3.91 -28.26 -2.08
CA PRO A 471 3.64 -26.84 -2.30
C PRO A 471 4.46 -26.23 -3.45
N GLY A 472 5.63 -26.79 -3.76
CA GLY A 472 6.48 -26.35 -4.86
C GLY A 472 5.89 -26.61 -6.25
N GLU A 473 4.94 -27.53 -6.40
CA GLU A 473 4.27 -27.85 -7.67
C GLU A 473 3.17 -26.85 -8.04
N HIS A 474 2.72 -26.03 -7.08
CA HIS A 474 1.60 -25.10 -7.26
C HIS A 474 2.04 -23.63 -7.19
N PHE A 475 3.34 -23.36 -7.31
CA PHE A 475 3.86 -22.00 -7.42
C PHE A 475 3.72 -21.50 -8.87
N GLU A 476 3.05 -20.37 -9.05
CA GLU A 476 2.94 -19.69 -10.34
C GLU A 476 3.56 -18.31 -10.26
N GLU A 477 4.26 -17.94 -11.32
CA GLU A 477 4.84 -16.62 -11.47
C GLU A 477 3.74 -15.53 -11.37
N GLY A 478 3.97 -14.56 -10.47
CA GLY A 478 3.02 -13.49 -10.15
C GLY A 478 2.15 -13.74 -8.91
N MET A 479 2.13 -14.96 -8.34
CA MET A 479 1.57 -15.17 -7.00
C MET A 479 2.57 -14.69 -5.95
N ASP A 480 2.10 -13.96 -4.94
CA ASP A 480 2.94 -13.59 -3.79
C ASP A 480 2.77 -14.55 -2.60
N ALA A 481 3.50 -14.30 -1.51
CA ALA A 481 3.40 -15.10 -0.29
C ALA A 481 2.02 -15.00 0.40
N ASP A 482 1.32 -13.86 0.33
CA ASP A 482 -0.03 -13.70 0.90
C ASP A 482 -1.07 -14.48 0.07
N ASP A 483 -0.95 -14.51 -1.27
CA ASP A 483 -1.75 -15.28 -2.22
C ASP A 483 -1.61 -16.78 -1.95
N LEU A 484 -0.37 -17.27 -1.82
CA LEU A 484 -0.09 -18.67 -1.51
C LEU A 484 -0.58 -19.03 -0.10
N MET A 485 -0.30 -18.20 0.91
CA MET A 485 -0.76 -18.50 2.27
C MET A 485 -2.28 -18.46 2.38
N PHE A 486 -2.97 -17.61 1.61
CA PHE A 486 -4.42 -17.61 1.50
C PHE A 486 -4.93 -18.93 0.91
N MET A 487 -4.34 -19.39 -0.20
CA MET A 487 -4.67 -20.66 -0.85
C MET A 487 -4.44 -21.85 0.08
N TRP A 488 -3.23 -21.95 0.65
CA TRP A 488 -2.80 -23.07 1.46
C TRP A 488 -3.59 -23.19 2.76
N GLU A 489 -3.92 -22.07 3.41
CA GLU A 489 -4.74 -22.11 4.62
C GLU A 489 -6.12 -22.74 4.34
N ARG A 490 -6.72 -22.48 3.17
CA ARG A 490 -7.97 -23.13 2.75
C ARG A 490 -7.78 -24.64 2.52
N VAL A 491 -6.76 -25.03 1.77
CA VAL A 491 -6.43 -26.45 1.49
C VAL A 491 -6.16 -27.22 2.78
N GLN A 492 -5.34 -26.65 3.67
CA GLN A 492 -4.91 -27.27 4.92
C GLN A 492 -6.04 -27.41 5.94
N ARG A 493 -7.00 -26.48 5.95
CA ARG A 493 -8.18 -26.53 6.83
C ARG A 493 -9.33 -27.35 6.26
N SER A 494 -9.21 -27.92 5.05
CA SER A 494 -10.25 -28.74 4.41
C SER A 494 -10.60 -30.02 5.17
N GLY A 495 -9.68 -30.50 6.03
CA GLY A 495 -9.91 -31.66 6.88
C GLY A 495 -9.64 -33.01 6.21
N TYR A 496 -9.01 -33.05 5.04
CA TYR A 496 -8.65 -34.29 4.35
C TYR A 496 -7.24 -34.80 4.66
N LEU A 497 -6.41 -34.00 5.33
CA LEU A 497 -5.03 -34.39 5.68
C LEU A 497 -5.01 -35.53 6.71
N ASN A 498 -4.14 -36.51 6.48
CA ASN A 498 -3.81 -37.56 7.44
C ASN A 498 -2.47 -37.28 8.12
N VAL A 499 -1.51 -36.76 7.34
CA VAL A 499 -0.17 -36.46 7.80
C VAL A 499 0.20 -35.05 7.40
N TRP A 500 0.72 -34.28 8.34
CA TRP A 500 1.36 -33.01 8.11
C TRP A 500 2.84 -33.16 8.42
N ARG A 501 3.69 -33.18 7.39
CA ARG A 501 5.14 -33.36 7.56
C ARG A 501 5.85 -32.03 7.35
N PHE A 502 6.57 -31.58 8.37
CA PHE A 502 7.50 -30.47 8.31
C PHE A 502 8.90 -30.98 7.95
N GLN A 503 9.52 -30.34 6.97
CA GLN A 503 10.88 -30.63 6.51
C GLN A 503 11.86 -30.58 7.68
N THR A 504 12.64 -31.65 7.83
CA THR A 504 13.72 -31.75 8.82
C THR A 504 15.08 -31.45 8.19
N HIS A 505 16.13 -31.24 9.00
CA HIS A 505 17.49 -31.12 8.48
C HIS A 505 17.93 -32.40 7.73
N THR A 506 17.51 -33.57 8.22
CA THR A 506 17.77 -34.86 7.57
C THR A 506 17.10 -34.96 6.20
N ASP A 507 15.87 -34.43 6.06
CA ASP A 507 15.20 -34.36 4.76
C ASP A 507 16.02 -33.54 3.75
N ILE A 508 16.60 -32.42 4.20
CA ILE A 508 17.44 -31.54 3.37
C ILE A 508 18.74 -32.23 2.99
N GLU A 509 19.43 -32.85 3.95
CA GLU A 509 20.67 -33.61 3.71
C GLU A 509 20.47 -34.74 2.70
N GLU A 510 19.40 -35.53 2.86
CA GLU A 510 19.02 -36.59 1.95
C GLU A 510 18.73 -36.04 0.55
N SER A 511 18.04 -34.90 0.45
CA SER A 511 17.75 -34.25 -0.84
C SER A 511 19.04 -33.87 -1.58
N PHE A 512 19.99 -33.25 -0.90
CA PHE A 512 21.28 -32.89 -1.50
C PHE A 512 22.06 -34.14 -1.92
N GLN A 513 22.03 -35.21 -1.13
CA GLN A 513 22.63 -36.49 -1.47
C GLN A 513 22.00 -37.10 -2.74
N LEU A 514 20.67 -37.13 -2.84
CA LEU A 514 19.94 -37.59 -4.02
C LEU A 514 20.22 -36.75 -5.27
N MET A 515 20.50 -35.46 -5.08
CA MET A 515 20.93 -34.54 -6.13
C MET A 515 22.42 -34.70 -6.51
N GLY A 516 23.17 -35.56 -5.82
CA GLY A 516 24.62 -35.73 -6.03
C GLY A 516 25.45 -34.51 -5.61
N LYS A 517 24.94 -33.66 -4.71
CA LYS A 517 25.56 -32.41 -4.27
C LYS A 517 25.89 -32.48 -2.76
N LYS A 518 26.93 -31.76 -2.33
CA LYS A 518 27.17 -31.53 -0.90
C LYS A 518 26.23 -30.45 -0.38
N VAL A 519 25.80 -30.56 0.88
CA VAL A 519 24.98 -29.54 1.53
C VAL A 519 25.78 -28.24 1.65
N PRO A 520 25.34 -27.13 1.03
CA PRO A 520 26.03 -25.85 1.16
C PRO A 520 25.97 -25.33 2.60
N PRO A 521 26.96 -24.55 3.08
CA PRO A 521 26.96 -23.99 4.44
C PRO A 521 25.71 -23.20 4.78
N VAL A 522 25.11 -22.52 3.78
CA VAL A 522 23.86 -21.76 3.96
C VAL A 522 22.65 -22.65 4.24
N TRP A 523 22.71 -23.96 4.02
CA TRP A 523 21.65 -24.94 4.27
C TRP A 523 21.92 -25.84 5.48
N ALA A 524 23.17 -25.89 5.96
CA ALA A 524 23.58 -26.76 7.05
C ALA A 524 22.77 -26.50 8.32
N GLY A 525 22.18 -27.56 8.90
CA GLY A 525 21.41 -27.51 10.14
C GLY A 525 20.07 -26.76 10.05
N LYS A 526 19.63 -26.38 8.84
CA LYS A 526 18.32 -25.73 8.65
C LYS A 526 17.21 -26.77 8.53
N ASP A 527 16.02 -26.37 8.88
CA ASP A 527 14.78 -27.15 8.78
C ASP A 527 13.58 -26.20 8.66
N ALA A 528 12.36 -26.74 8.65
CA ALA A 528 11.13 -25.96 8.53
C ALA A 528 10.99 -24.81 9.55
N THR A 529 11.66 -24.84 10.71
CA THR A 529 11.60 -23.77 11.73
C THR A 529 12.21 -22.45 11.23
N TYR A 530 13.01 -22.51 10.17
CA TYR A 530 13.59 -21.34 9.51
C TYR A 530 12.62 -20.67 8.52
N SER A 531 11.37 -21.12 8.41
CA SER A 531 10.34 -20.56 7.54
C SER A 531 9.18 -19.93 8.31
N THR A 532 8.80 -18.72 7.93
CA THR A 532 7.60 -18.03 8.45
C THR A 532 6.32 -18.68 7.94
N GLY A 533 6.31 -19.15 6.68
CA GLY A 533 5.22 -19.96 6.14
C GLY A 533 5.02 -21.22 6.97
N CYS A 534 6.09 -21.99 7.22
CA CYS A 534 6.02 -23.19 8.05
C CYS A 534 5.63 -22.86 9.50
N THR A 535 6.01 -21.69 10.03
CA THR A 535 5.58 -21.24 11.37
C THR A 535 4.07 -21.01 11.43
N LYS A 536 3.49 -20.35 10.40
CA LYS A 536 2.05 -20.19 10.29
C LYS A 536 1.35 -21.54 10.09
N GLU A 537 1.90 -22.40 9.23
CA GLU A 537 1.40 -23.75 8.98
C GLU A 537 1.40 -24.63 10.22
N MET A 538 2.43 -24.56 11.08
CA MET A 538 2.47 -25.29 12.34
C MET A 538 1.31 -24.90 13.26
N GLN A 539 0.96 -23.60 13.32
CA GLN A 539 -0.19 -23.15 14.10
C GLN A 539 -1.52 -23.63 13.49
N ILE A 540 -1.63 -23.65 12.16
CA ILE A 540 -2.80 -24.21 11.46
C ILE A 540 -2.89 -25.72 11.76
N ALA A 541 -1.79 -26.46 11.66
CA ALA A 541 -1.72 -27.89 11.92
C ALA A 541 -2.19 -28.22 13.34
N LEU A 542 -1.68 -27.51 14.36
CA LEU A 542 -2.14 -27.66 15.74
C LEU A 542 -3.61 -27.32 15.91
N SER A 543 -4.09 -26.27 15.23
CA SER A 543 -5.51 -25.90 15.23
C SER A 543 -6.40 -26.96 14.57
N VAL A 544 -5.94 -27.61 13.50
CA VAL A 544 -6.68 -28.67 12.80
C VAL A 544 -6.64 -29.95 13.61
N GLN A 545 -5.50 -30.32 14.19
CA GLN A 545 -5.34 -31.51 15.04
C GLN A 545 -6.28 -31.49 16.25
N LYS A 546 -6.53 -30.31 16.85
CA LYS A 546 -7.54 -30.16 17.90
C LYS A 546 -8.96 -30.57 17.46
N ARG A 547 -9.28 -30.44 16.17
CA ARG A 547 -10.57 -30.85 15.59
C ARG A 547 -10.51 -32.25 14.99
N GLN A 548 -9.31 -32.72 14.63
CA GLN A 548 -9.05 -34.01 14.00
C GLN A 548 -7.86 -34.70 14.71
N PRO A 549 -8.10 -35.39 15.84
CA PRO A 549 -7.03 -35.96 16.67
C PRO A 549 -6.17 -37.01 15.95
N GLU A 550 -6.73 -37.65 14.92
CA GLU A 550 -6.07 -38.64 14.06
C GLU A 550 -4.95 -38.04 13.18
N LEU A 551 -4.94 -36.70 12.98
CA LEU A 551 -3.92 -36.01 12.18
C LEU A 551 -2.54 -36.16 12.84
N GLN A 552 -1.61 -36.75 12.09
CA GLN A 552 -0.22 -36.90 12.52
C GLN A 552 0.59 -35.67 12.10
N ILE A 553 1.27 -35.02 13.04
CA ILE A 553 2.23 -33.95 12.76
C ILE A 553 3.63 -34.51 12.95
N ILE A 554 4.44 -34.47 11.90
CA ILE A 554 5.80 -35.03 11.85
C ILE A 554 6.79 -33.90 11.58
N GLY A 555 7.90 -33.84 12.31
CA GLY A 555 8.98 -32.89 12.07
C GLY A 555 9.50 -32.24 13.37
N PRO A 556 10.10 -31.04 13.29
CA PRO A 556 10.56 -30.31 14.47
C PRO A 556 9.42 -30.03 15.45
N GLY A 557 9.74 -29.98 16.75
CA GLY A 557 8.77 -29.68 17.80
C GLY A 557 8.15 -28.29 17.63
N PRO A 558 6.85 -28.09 17.94
CA PRO A 558 6.17 -26.80 17.77
C PRO A 558 6.85 -25.62 18.49
N GLU A 559 7.49 -25.89 19.62
CA GLU A 559 8.24 -24.90 20.42
C GLU A 559 9.43 -24.28 19.68
N LYS A 560 9.90 -24.91 18.60
CA LYS A 560 11.02 -24.42 17.80
C LYS A 560 10.60 -23.43 16.71
N PHE A 561 9.29 -23.32 16.42
CA PHE A 561 8.75 -22.38 15.42
C PHE A 561 8.57 -20.99 16.01
N LEU A 562 9.70 -20.28 16.18
CA LEU A 562 9.77 -18.98 16.87
C LEU A 562 9.77 -17.75 15.92
N ARG A 563 9.63 -17.96 14.60
CA ARG A 563 9.62 -16.86 13.62
C ARG A 563 8.33 -16.04 13.68
N ARG A 564 8.28 -14.97 12.87
CA ARG A 564 7.10 -14.12 12.75
C ARG A 564 5.89 -14.98 12.38
N ARG A 565 4.70 -14.56 12.83
CA ARG A 565 3.45 -15.29 12.59
C ARG A 565 2.85 -15.03 11.21
N GLU A 566 3.37 -14.03 10.50
CA GLU A 566 2.97 -13.63 9.16
C GLU A 566 4.17 -13.18 8.35
N TYR A 567 4.09 -13.41 7.03
CA TYR A 567 4.99 -12.76 6.09
C TYR A 567 4.80 -11.24 6.15
N GLY A 568 5.92 -10.51 6.11
CA GLY A 568 5.84 -9.09 5.76
C GLY A 568 5.32 -8.96 4.32
N VAL A 569 4.53 -7.92 4.04
CA VAL A 569 3.93 -7.66 2.72
C VAL A 569 4.96 -7.86 1.61
N GLY A 570 4.88 -8.97 0.86
CA GLY A 570 5.79 -9.26 -0.24
C GLY A 570 7.10 -9.95 0.00
N ARG A 571 7.30 -10.46 1.20
CA ARG A 571 8.45 -11.32 1.47
C ARG A 571 8.10 -12.78 1.23
N PHE A 572 8.92 -13.43 0.41
CA PHE A 572 9.12 -14.88 0.46
C PHE A 572 10.25 -15.27 1.43
N SER A 573 11.15 -14.32 1.71
CA SER A 573 12.35 -14.51 2.54
C SER A 573 12.29 -13.73 3.85
N ASP A 574 12.70 -14.39 4.93
CA ASP A 574 12.83 -13.77 6.23
C ASP A 574 14.28 -13.88 6.68
N VAL A 575 14.99 -12.77 6.66
CA VAL A 575 16.15 -12.60 7.51
C VAL A 575 15.76 -11.54 8.51
N VAL A 576 15.76 -11.92 9.80
CA VAL A 576 16.11 -10.97 10.83
C VAL A 576 17.57 -10.68 10.57
N VAL A 577 17.89 -9.47 10.09
CA VAL A 577 19.28 -9.01 10.14
C VAL A 577 19.61 -9.05 11.64
N GLY A 578 20.42 -10.03 12.03
CA GLY A 578 20.87 -10.17 13.40
C GLY A 578 21.61 -8.89 13.80
N GLY A 579 21.33 -8.43 15.02
CA GLY A 579 22.10 -7.35 15.64
C GLY A 579 23.54 -7.75 15.91
#